data_AF-A0A7C5Q5D0-F1
#
_entry.id   AF-A0A7C5Q5D0-F1
#
_cell.length_a   1.000
_cell.length_b   1.000
_cell.length_c   1.000
_cell.angle_alpha   90.00
_cell.angle_beta   90.00
_cell.angle_gamma   90.00
#
_symmetry.space_group_name_H-M   'P 1'
#
loop_
_entity.id
_entity.type
_entity.pdbx_description
1 polymer ?
#
loop_
_entity_poly.entity_id
_entity_poly.type
_entity_poly.pdbx_seq_one_letter_code
_entity_poly.pdbx_strand_id
1 'polypeptide(L)' 'MHGLGRFDAIQFRPETIAGEVFSEGTHMDIWVSADANKVPLLIESPVSVGSIKAVLKSYKGLRHEFSAKRK' A
#
# COMPACT_ATOMS: atom_id res chain seq x y z
N MET A 1 -6.67 -4.88 7.31
CA MET A 1 -7.69 -4.55 6.28
C MET A 1 -9.04 -5.03 6.77
N HIS A 2 -9.91 -4.16 7.27
CA HIS A 2 -11.21 -4.59 7.78
C HIS A 2 -12.06 -5.15 6.63
N GLY A 3 -12.42 -6.44 6.71
CA GLY A 3 -13.36 -7.10 5.80
C GLY A 3 -12.75 -7.89 4.63
N LEU A 4 -11.51 -7.62 4.20
CA LEU A 4 -10.92 -8.29 3.03
C LEU A 4 -10.13 -9.58 3.33
N GLY A 5 -9.76 -9.82 4.58
CA GLY A 5 -8.97 -10.98 5.00
C GLY A 5 -7.46 -10.70 5.07
N ARG A 6 -6.67 -11.78 5.03
CA ARG A 6 -5.20 -11.74 5.08
C ARG A 6 -4.61 -11.92 3.68
N PHE A 7 -3.51 -11.24 3.42
CA PHE A 7 -2.80 -11.31 2.15
C PHE A 7 -1.32 -11.54 2.40
N ASP A 8 -0.68 -12.29 1.51
CA ASP A 8 0.77 -12.26 1.39
C ASP A 8 1.18 -10.97 0.70
N ALA A 9 2.13 -10.27 1.31
CA ALA A 9 2.48 -8.92 0.91
C ALA A 9 3.99 -8.70 0.90
N ILE A 10 4.42 -7.83 -0.01
CA ILE A 10 5.77 -7.28 -0.07
C ILE A 10 5.67 -5.81 0.38
N GLN A 11 6.52 -5.40 1.30
CA GLN A 11 6.59 -4.02 1.76
C GLN A 11 7.66 -3.26 0.97
N PHE A 12 7.29 -2.10 0.45
CA PHE A 12 8.19 -1.10 -0.11
C PHE A 12 8.24 0.10 0.81
N ARG A 13 9.45 0.65 0.97
CA ARG A 13 9.68 1.87 1.73
C ARG A 13 10.45 2.89 0.88
N PRO A 14 9.79 3.58 -0.06
CA PRO A 14 10.44 4.63 -0.82
C PRO A 14 10.67 5.88 0.04
N GLU A 15 11.79 6.54 -0.21
CA GLU A 15 12.07 7.89 0.27
C GLU A 15 11.24 8.91 -0.53
N THR A 16 10.67 9.89 0.14
CA THR A 16 9.86 10.94 -0.50
C THR A 16 10.69 12.17 -0.82
N ILE A 17 10.32 12.86 -1.89
CA ILE A 17 10.89 14.18 -2.21
C ILE A 17 10.25 15.23 -1.31
N ALA A 18 11.08 16.02 -0.63
CA ALA A 18 10.63 17.10 0.23
C ALA A 18 9.85 18.19 -0.56
N GLY A 19 8.82 18.75 0.07
CA GLY A 19 8.00 19.81 -0.51
C GLY A 19 6.84 20.18 0.40
N GLU A 20 5.78 20.75 -0.17
CA GLU A 20 4.61 21.19 0.62
C GLU A 20 3.87 20.03 1.31
N VAL A 21 3.90 18.83 0.73
CA VAL A 21 3.16 17.66 1.20
C VAL A 21 3.99 16.74 2.10
N PHE A 22 5.30 16.68 1.88
CA PHE A 22 6.21 15.78 2.58
C PHE A 22 7.37 16.55 3.19
N SER A 23 7.59 16.33 4.49
CA SER A 23 8.78 16.82 5.18
C SER A 23 10.03 16.06 4.70
N GLU A 24 11.19 16.71 4.78
CA GLU A 24 12.48 16.09 4.43
C GLU A 24 12.73 14.80 5.24
N GLY A 25 13.31 13.79 4.57
CA GLY A 25 13.59 12.49 5.19
C GLY A 25 12.35 11.61 5.47
N THR A 26 11.17 12.01 4.97
CA THR A 26 9.96 11.20 5.10
C THR A 26 10.04 9.97 4.19
N HIS A 27 9.49 8.86 4.68
CA HIS A 27 9.36 7.62 3.95
C HIS A 27 7.89 7.20 3.92
N MET A 28 7.46 6.62 2.80
CA MET A 28 6.15 5.98 2.72
C MET A 28 6.29 4.50 3.01
N ASP A 29 5.29 3.89 3.64
CA ASP A 29 5.17 2.45 3.73
C ASP A 29 4.06 1.96 2.80
N ILE A 30 4.42 1.12 1.83
CA ILE A 30 3.50 0.58 0.82
C ILE A 30 3.55 -0.93 0.89
N TRP A 31 2.44 -1.57 1.25
CA TRP A 31 2.29 -3.02 1.15
C TRP A 31 1.58 -3.36 -0.15
N VAL A 32 2.20 -4.18 -0.99
CA VAL A 32 1.60 -4.70 -2.22
C VAL A 32 1.37 -6.19 -2.12
N SER A 33 0.44 -6.73 -2.91
CA SER A 33 0.24 -8.17 -3.01
C SER A 33 1.49 -8.90 -3.49
N ALA A 34 1.82 -10.01 -2.83
CA ALA A 34 2.92 -10.91 -3.20
C ALA A 34 2.51 -11.86 -4.35
N ASP A 35 1.97 -11.32 -5.44
CA ASP A 35 1.57 -12.07 -6.63
C ASP A 35 1.99 -11.34 -7.92
N ALA A 36 1.55 -11.82 -9.07
CA ALA A 36 1.87 -11.21 -10.37
C ALA A 36 1.14 -9.88 -10.61
N ASN A 37 0.09 -9.56 -9.84
CA ASN A 37 -0.67 -8.32 -10.02
C ASN A 37 -0.04 -7.13 -9.28
N LYS A 38 0.69 -7.36 -8.17
CA LYS A 38 1.33 -6.31 -7.35
C LYS A 38 0.36 -5.18 -6.93
N VAL A 39 -0.85 -5.55 -6.55
CA VAL A 39 -1.92 -4.63 -6.15
C VAL A 39 -1.55 -3.96 -4.83
N PRO A 40 -1.60 -2.62 -4.71
CA PRO A 40 -1.45 -1.94 -3.42
C PRO A 40 -2.57 -2.35 -2.44
N LEU A 41 -2.17 -2.82 -1.25
CA LEU A 41 -3.06 -3.31 -0.20
C LEU A 41 -3.26 -2.28 0.91
N LEU A 42 -2.17 -1.63 1.31
CA LEU A 42 -2.11 -0.62 2.35
C LEU A 42 -1.03 0.40 1.98
N ILE A 43 -1.32 1.67 2.16
CA ILE A 43 -0.34 2.76 2.06
C ILE A 43 -0.46 3.59 3.33
N GLU A 44 0.66 3.79 4.01
CA GLU A 44 0.79 4.69 5.14
C GLU A 44 1.90 5.69 4.83
N SER A 45 1.60 6.97 5.00
CA SER A 45 2.58 8.02 4.75
C SER A 45 2.39 9.17 5.72
N PRO A 46 3.45 9.57 6.45
CA PRO A 46 3.49 10.86 7.11
C PRO A 46 3.39 11.97 6.04
N VAL A 47 2.65 13.02 6.36
CA VAL A 47 2.61 14.24 5.54
C VAL A 47 2.92 15.44 6.42
N SER A 48 3.11 16.61 5.84
CA SER A 48 3.46 17.85 6.56
C SER A 48 2.55 18.13 7.74
N VAL A 49 1.26 17.76 7.65
CA VAL A 49 0.30 17.82 8.76
C VAL A 49 -0.45 16.50 8.87
N GLY A 50 -0.02 15.66 9.82
CA GLY A 50 -0.67 14.38 10.12
C GLY A 50 -0.17 13.22 9.25
N SER A 51 -1.07 12.31 8.90
CA SER A 51 -0.73 11.10 8.16
C SER A 51 -1.87 10.64 7.27
N ILE A 52 -1.54 10.05 6.13
CA ILE A 52 -2.48 9.41 5.23
C ILE A 52 -2.42 7.89 5.45
N LYS A 53 -3.60 7.25 5.50
CA LYS A 53 -3.75 5.80 5.52
C LYS A 53 -4.78 5.37 4.47
N ALA A 54 -4.31 4.76 3.39
CA ALA A 54 -5.16 4.20 2.35
C ALA A 54 -5.22 2.68 2.47
N VAL A 55 -6.42 2.12 2.52
CA VAL A 55 -6.64 0.67 2.67
C VAL A 55 -7.44 0.19 1.47
N LEU A 56 -6.97 -0.85 0.79
CA LEU A 56 -7.73 -1.48 -0.29
C LEU A 56 -9.13 -1.88 0.22
N LYS A 57 -10.16 -1.55 -0.56
CA LYS A 57 -11.57 -1.86 -0.26
C LYS A 57 -12.14 -2.92 -1.20
N SER A 58 -11.80 -2.85 -2.48
CA SER A 58 -12.19 -3.82 -3.50
C SER A 58 -11.22 -3.77 -4.68
N TYR A 59 -11.23 -4.81 -5.51
CA TYR A 59 -10.43 -4.92 -6.73
C TYR A 59 -11.28 -5.61 -7.82
N LYS A 60 -11.05 -5.25 -9.08
CA LYS A 60 -11.73 -5.83 -10.25
C LYS A 60 -10.85 -5.68 -11.49
N GLY A 61 -11.08 -6.51 -12.51
CA GLY A 61 -10.36 -6.41 -13.78
C GLY A 61 -8.87 -6.71 -13.68
N LEU A 62 -8.47 -7.62 -12.79
CA LEU A 62 -7.07 -8.01 -12.62
C LEU A 62 -6.57 -8.77 -13.85
N ARG A 63 -5.29 -8.56 -14.20
CA ARG A 63 -4.63 -9.26 -15.32
C ARG A 63 -4.40 -10.74 -15.01
N HIS A 64 -4.15 -11.07 -13.75
CA HIS A 64 -3.93 -12.42 -13.26
C HIS A 64 -4.88 -12.73 -12.10
N GLU A 65 -5.07 -14.01 -11.78
CA GLU A 65 -5.80 -14.40 -10.58
C GLU A 65 -5.18 -13.80 -9.31
N PHE A 66 -6.02 -13.48 -8.32
CA PHE A 66 -5.54 -12.86 -7.09
C PHE A 66 -5.06 -13.91 -6.08
N SER A 67 -3.87 -14.44 -6.33
CA SER A 67 -3.28 -15.54 -5.56
C SER A 67 -2.67 -15.11 -4.21
N ALA A 68 -2.47 -13.81 -3.97
CA ALA A 68 -1.94 -13.32 -2.70
C ALA A 68 -2.93 -13.44 -1.53
N LYS A 69 -4.22 -13.67 -1.78
CA LYS A 69 -5.21 -13.77 -0.70
C LYS A 69 -5.11 -15.12 0.01
N ARG A 70 -4.85 -15.10 1.31
CA ARG A 70 -4.91 -16.30 2.15
C ARG A 70 -6.37 -16.65 2.50
N LYS A 71 -6.68 -17.95 2.44
CA LYS A 71 -7.96 -18.52 2.88
C LYS A 71 -8.07 -18.46 4.41
#